data_AF-F4WHW0-F1
#
_entry.id   AF-F4WHW0-F1
#
_cell.length_a   1.000
_cell.length_b   1.000
_cell.length_c   1.000
_cell.angle_alpha   90.00
_cell.angle_beta   90.00
_cell.angle_gamma   90.00
#
_symmetry.space_group_name_H-M   'P 1'
#
loop_
_entity.id
_entity.type
_entity.pdbx_description
1 polymer ?
#
loop_
_entity_poly.entity_id
_entity_poly.type
_entity_poly.pdbx_seq_one_letter_code
_entity_poly.pdbx_strand_id
1 'polypeptide(L)'
;MSGWLLTMLCGLYDGFHLADIRDAVKNNKTSTSREVQTLDISLWRINSLETILTSTECNLHEFIDDIPQIFATDNLKTMSHKEETNGEKTHTLFDKFPMSSVNVSKDNMNEIVTLKSKCEELHTQIERLTKEKEEAFEEIERLKDQILSQSTYCTSLGAVLGNLTWRASRFPQIVDTWLSNFQSKIGEFLSIVNGTFGAFVDTYKSAFPPTSNVEYQFVMGLLGIVTNISASPEGREFLITNSSGTEFVQKLIKLMPELPLAPGTVSLKRLMLMILYNVSMNKTGLQYLLESRVEDTLSHCLDDEASSEEMQLLCLRVLQSVTYDLDKPKYIHNLITTIPIEKIEIMTSAKRSDISNAAKQVVKYLRHSQKITK
;
A
#
# COMPACT_ATOMS: atom_id res chain seq x y z
N MET A 1 2.70 5.47 10.77
CA MET A 1 2.30 4.11 11.22
C MET A 1 1.29 3.55 10.24
N SER A 2 1.31 2.26 9.92
CA SER A 2 2.15 1.70 8.86
C SER A 2 1.26 1.34 7.65
N GLY A 3 1.51 1.91 6.46
CA GLY A 3 0.79 1.58 5.21
C GLY A 3 0.92 0.12 4.77
N TRP A 4 1.75 -0.64 5.49
CA TRP A 4 1.95 -2.07 5.34
C TRP A 4 0.74 -2.89 5.80
N LEU A 5 0.02 -2.51 6.87
CA LEU A 5 -1.17 -3.27 7.29
C LEU A 5 -2.32 -3.10 6.30
N LEU A 6 -2.46 -1.92 5.70
CA LEU A 6 -3.39 -1.68 4.60
C LEU A 6 -3.03 -2.56 3.40
N THR A 7 -1.74 -2.71 3.10
CA THR A 7 -1.24 -3.58 2.03
C THR A 7 -1.46 -5.07 2.34
N MET A 8 -1.28 -5.49 3.60
CA MET A 8 -1.53 -6.85 4.07
C MET A 8 -3.03 -7.20 4.04
N LEU A 9 -3.89 -6.27 4.47
CA LEU A 9 -5.34 -6.43 4.41
C LEU A 9 -5.85 -6.44 2.96
N CYS A 10 -5.28 -5.62 2.07
CA CYS A 10 -5.62 -5.68 0.64
C CYS A 10 -5.12 -6.96 -0.05
N GLY A 11 -4.02 -7.57 0.41
CA GLY A 11 -3.46 -8.79 -0.17
C GLY A 11 -4.06 -10.11 0.36
N LEU A 12 -4.85 -10.08 1.44
CA LEU A 12 -5.47 -11.26 2.05
C LEU A 12 -6.89 -11.57 1.51
N TYR A 13 -7.41 -10.77 0.59
CA TYR A 13 -8.78 -10.86 0.06
C TYR A 13 -8.82 -11.35 -1.41
N ASP A 14 -8.30 -12.54 -1.69
CA ASP A 14 -8.37 -13.17 -3.03
C ASP A 14 -9.49 -14.24 -3.16
N GLY A 15 -10.55 -14.12 -2.36
CA GLY A 15 -11.59 -15.13 -2.24
C GLY A 15 -13.02 -14.64 -2.22
N PHE A 16 -13.38 -13.51 -2.85
CA PHE A 16 -14.78 -13.15 -3.19
C PHE A 16 -14.79 -12.04 -4.26
N HIS A 17 -15.53 -12.25 -5.37
CA HIS A 17 -15.84 -11.31 -6.46
C HIS A 17 -14.76 -10.28 -6.86
N LEU A 18 -13.73 -10.77 -7.58
CA LEU A 18 -12.63 -10.00 -8.18
C LEU A 18 -13.04 -8.99 -9.28
N ALA A 19 -14.29 -9.00 -9.75
CA ALA A 19 -14.78 -8.00 -10.69
C ALA A 19 -15.17 -6.69 -9.96
N ASP A 20 -15.91 -6.80 -8.86
CA ASP A 20 -16.46 -5.64 -8.16
C ASP A 20 -15.41 -4.86 -7.34
N ILE A 21 -14.40 -5.55 -6.80
CA ILE A 21 -13.32 -4.91 -6.03
C ILE A 21 -12.22 -4.35 -6.94
N ARG A 22 -11.91 -5.01 -8.07
CA ARG A 22 -10.98 -4.46 -9.06
C ARG A 22 -11.58 -3.21 -9.70
N ASP A 23 -12.88 -3.21 -9.98
CA ASP A 23 -13.60 -2.03 -10.43
C ASP A 23 -13.70 -1.00 -9.32
N ALA A 24 -13.90 -1.37 -8.04
CA ALA A 24 -13.85 -0.42 -6.93
C ALA A 24 -12.46 0.20 -6.71
N VAL A 25 -11.35 -0.53 -6.92
CA VAL A 25 -9.99 -0.01 -6.75
C VAL A 25 -9.50 0.76 -7.98
N LYS A 26 -9.90 0.36 -9.20
CA LYS A 26 -9.70 1.18 -10.41
C LYS A 26 -10.54 2.44 -10.37
N ASN A 27 -11.82 2.34 -9.98
CA ASN A 27 -12.70 3.48 -9.77
C ASN A 27 -12.19 4.33 -8.62
N ASN A 28 -11.67 3.78 -7.51
CA ASN A 28 -11.11 4.60 -6.44
C ASN A 28 -9.80 5.29 -6.89
N LYS A 29 -8.86 4.63 -7.58
CA LYS A 29 -7.66 5.34 -8.11
C LYS A 29 -7.98 6.38 -9.19
N THR A 30 -8.97 6.13 -10.06
CA THR A 30 -9.41 7.13 -11.06
C THR A 30 -10.33 8.18 -10.46
N SER A 31 -11.09 7.87 -9.40
CA SER A 31 -11.89 8.81 -8.63
C SER A 31 -11.01 9.67 -7.75
N THR A 32 -10.01 9.16 -7.01
CA THR A 32 -9.09 10.00 -6.25
C THR A 32 -8.24 10.89 -7.17
N SER A 33 -7.82 10.41 -8.35
CA SER A 33 -7.08 11.25 -9.30
C SER A 33 -7.98 12.25 -10.04
N ARG A 34 -9.24 11.90 -10.34
CA ARG A 34 -10.23 12.84 -10.88
C ARG A 34 -10.78 13.77 -9.81
N GLU A 35 -10.88 13.37 -8.56
CA GLU A 35 -11.34 14.13 -7.39
C GLU A 35 -10.29 15.11 -6.96
N VAL A 36 -9.00 14.75 -7.00
CA VAL A 36 -7.91 15.71 -6.80
C VAL A 36 -7.85 16.72 -7.96
N GLN A 37 -8.04 16.29 -9.21
CA GLN A 37 -8.13 17.21 -10.35
C GLN A 37 -9.43 18.03 -10.37
N THR A 38 -10.57 17.48 -9.94
CA THR A 38 -11.83 18.23 -9.83
C THR A 38 -11.84 19.10 -8.59
N LEU A 39 -11.14 18.76 -7.51
CA LEU A 39 -10.87 19.66 -6.38
C LEU A 39 -10.01 20.83 -6.82
N ASP A 40 -8.98 20.61 -7.64
CA ASP A 40 -8.13 21.69 -8.18
C ASP A 40 -8.90 22.58 -9.19
N ILE A 41 -9.71 21.97 -10.07
CA ILE A 41 -10.60 22.70 -10.99
C ILE A 41 -11.72 23.42 -10.22
N SER A 42 -12.25 22.83 -9.15
CA SER A 42 -13.27 23.45 -8.31
C SER A 42 -12.68 24.59 -7.50
N LEU A 43 -11.45 24.45 -6.97
CA LEU A 43 -10.74 25.51 -6.26
C LEU A 43 -10.39 26.67 -7.19
N TRP A 44 -9.93 26.38 -8.42
CA TRP A 44 -9.70 27.41 -9.44
C TRP A 44 -11.00 28.10 -9.88
N ARG A 45 -12.10 27.34 -10.04
CA ARG A 45 -13.43 27.92 -10.34
C ARG A 45 -13.98 28.75 -9.19
N ILE A 46 -13.74 28.35 -7.94
CA ILE A 46 -14.12 29.10 -6.74
C ILE A 46 -13.31 30.39 -6.66
N ASN A 47 -11.99 30.35 -6.85
CA ASN A 47 -11.15 31.56 -6.86
C ASN A 47 -11.51 32.49 -8.04
N SER A 48 -11.89 31.92 -9.19
CA SER A 48 -12.39 32.68 -10.35
C SER A 48 -13.76 33.32 -10.07
N LEU A 49 -14.68 32.60 -9.42
CA LEU A 49 -15.97 33.12 -8.99
C LEU A 49 -15.83 34.19 -7.90
N GLU A 50 -14.90 34.02 -6.96
CA GLU A 50 -14.55 35.02 -5.95
C GLU A 50 -14.03 36.29 -6.63
N THR A 51 -13.11 36.16 -7.59
CA THR A 51 -12.59 37.30 -8.37
C THR A 51 -13.70 38.00 -9.17
N ILE A 52 -14.64 37.25 -9.75
CA ILE A 52 -15.80 37.82 -10.45
C ILE A 52 -16.76 38.50 -9.48
N LEU A 53 -16.99 37.92 -8.29
CA LEU A 53 -17.82 38.53 -7.26
C LEU A 53 -17.20 39.84 -6.77
N THR A 54 -15.90 39.86 -6.48
CA THR A 54 -15.19 41.07 -6.05
C THR A 54 -15.19 42.14 -7.15
N SER A 55 -15.03 41.75 -8.42
CA SER A 55 -15.16 42.68 -9.55
C SER A 55 -16.59 43.22 -9.70
N THR A 56 -17.60 42.37 -9.50
CA THR A 56 -19.02 42.77 -9.58
C THR A 56 -19.41 43.66 -8.40
N GLU A 57 -18.87 43.41 -7.21
CA GLU A 57 -19.01 44.23 -6.01
C GLU A 57 -18.37 45.61 -6.21
N CYS A 58 -17.16 45.66 -6.78
CA CYS A 58 -16.51 46.93 -7.15
C CYS A 58 -17.33 47.70 -8.19
N ASN A 59 -17.84 47.05 -9.24
CA ASN A 59 -18.67 47.69 -10.26
C ASN A 59 -20.04 48.14 -9.71
N LEU A 60 -20.60 47.43 -8.73
CA LEU A 60 -21.80 47.84 -8.00
C LEU A 60 -21.53 49.05 -7.11
N HIS A 61 -20.37 49.09 -6.46
CA HIS A 61 -19.94 50.27 -5.71
C HIS A 61 -19.72 51.48 -6.61
N GLU A 62 -19.09 51.30 -7.77
CA GLU A 62 -18.89 52.36 -8.77
C GLU A 62 -20.25 52.84 -9.33
N PHE A 63 -21.19 51.93 -9.59
CA PHE A 63 -22.56 52.27 -10.01
C PHE A 63 -23.38 52.98 -8.92
N ILE A 64 -23.15 52.66 -7.64
CA ILE A 64 -23.79 53.32 -6.48
C ILE A 64 -23.18 54.72 -6.26
N ASP A 65 -21.88 54.87 -6.47
CA ASP A 65 -21.18 56.15 -6.41
C ASP A 65 -21.50 57.06 -7.61
N ASP A 66 -21.82 56.48 -8.78
CA ASP A 66 -22.24 57.17 -10.01
C ASP A 66 -23.75 57.45 -10.09
N ILE A 67 -24.54 57.10 -9.06
CA ILE A 67 -25.91 57.62 -8.97
C ILE A 67 -25.81 59.15 -8.86
N PRO A 68 -26.34 59.92 -9.82
CA PRO A 68 -26.30 61.37 -9.72
C PRO A 68 -26.94 61.82 -8.41
N GLN A 69 -26.34 62.80 -7.75
CA GLN A 69 -26.90 63.57 -6.63
C GLN A 69 -28.23 64.30 -6.98
N ILE A 70 -29.02 63.83 -7.95
CA ILE A 70 -30.28 64.41 -8.41
C ILE A 70 -31.38 64.34 -7.31
N PHE A 71 -31.16 63.60 -6.21
CA PHE A 71 -32.07 63.59 -5.05
C PHE A 71 -31.51 64.25 -3.77
N ALA A 72 -30.31 64.82 -3.79
CA ALA A 72 -29.76 65.54 -2.64
C ALA A 72 -29.14 66.87 -3.11
N THR A 73 -29.76 68.00 -2.73
CA THR A 73 -29.37 69.41 -2.98
C THR A 73 -29.49 69.86 -4.45
N ASP A 74 -30.46 70.68 -4.91
CA ASP A 74 -30.97 71.98 -4.45
C ASP A 74 -32.39 72.23 -5.04
N ASN A 75 -33.39 72.77 -4.36
CA ASN A 75 -33.45 74.13 -3.82
C ASN A 75 -34.61 74.27 -2.81
N LEU A 76 -34.28 74.33 -1.52
CA LEU A 76 -35.06 75.10 -0.55
C LEU A 76 -34.21 76.31 -0.15
N LYS A 77 -34.75 77.52 -0.43
CA LYS A 77 -34.28 78.88 -0.04
C LYS A 77 -33.42 79.65 -1.04
N THR A 78 -34.09 80.33 -1.96
CA THR A 78 -34.13 81.82 -2.01
C THR A 78 -35.28 82.18 -2.95
N MET A 79 -36.43 82.67 -2.50
CA MET A 79 -36.64 84.11 -2.30
C MET A 79 -37.99 84.29 -1.58
N SER A 80 -37.97 84.91 -0.41
CA SER A 80 -39.16 85.59 0.12
C SER A 80 -39.38 86.83 -0.74
N HIS A 81 -40.52 86.92 -1.44
CA HIS A 81 -41.45 88.06 -1.34
C HIS A 81 -42.58 87.99 -2.40
N LYS A 82 -43.81 88.02 -1.87
CA LYS A 82 -45.04 88.68 -2.36
C LYS A 82 -45.72 88.30 -3.69
N GLU A 83 -47.06 88.32 -3.57
CA GLU A 83 -48.11 88.59 -4.58
C GLU A 83 -48.39 87.47 -5.59
N GLU A 84 -49.46 86.70 -5.41
CA GLU A 84 -50.87 86.96 -5.78
C GLU A 84 -51.23 86.55 -7.22
N THR A 85 -52.29 85.73 -7.28
CA THR A 85 -53.27 85.54 -8.37
C THR A 85 -52.99 84.61 -9.57
N ASN A 86 -53.89 83.61 -9.64
CA ASN A 86 -54.62 83.10 -10.80
C ASN A 86 -53.92 82.41 -11.98
N GLY A 87 -54.51 81.26 -12.35
CA GLY A 87 -54.95 81.04 -13.72
C GLY A 87 -54.29 79.86 -14.46
N GLU A 88 -54.97 78.72 -14.43
CA GLU A 88 -55.39 77.93 -15.61
C GLU A 88 -54.42 77.61 -16.78
N LYS A 89 -54.54 76.34 -17.21
CA LYS A 89 -54.34 75.77 -18.56
C LYS A 89 -52.91 75.40 -18.91
N THR A 90 -52.50 74.14 -18.74
CA THR A 90 -52.82 72.93 -19.52
C THR A 90 -52.53 73.01 -21.02
N HIS A 91 -51.82 71.96 -21.46
CA HIS A 91 -51.69 71.43 -22.83
C HIS A 91 -50.83 72.24 -23.81
N THR A 92 -49.60 71.76 -24.06
CA THR A 92 -49.23 71.04 -25.29
C THR A 92 -47.70 70.89 -25.35
N LEU A 93 -47.15 69.82 -24.77
CA LEU A 93 -45.81 69.34 -25.16
C LEU A 93 -45.53 67.88 -24.73
N PHE A 94 -46.55 67.03 -24.72
CA PHE A 94 -46.44 65.63 -24.30
C PHE A 94 -46.81 64.63 -25.42
N ASP A 95 -46.69 65.03 -26.68
CA ASP A 95 -46.82 64.12 -27.82
C ASP A 95 -45.46 63.89 -28.48
N LYS A 96 -44.62 63.10 -27.81
CA LYS A 96 -43.56 62.22 -28.38
C LYS A 96 -42.65 61.68 -27.26
N PHE A 97 -43.23 60.87 -26.38
CA PHE A 97 -42.47 59.76 -25.81
C PHE A 97 -43.07 58.48 -26.37
N PRO A 98 -42.31 57.68 -27.14
CA PRO A 98 -42.84 56.45 -27.68
C PRO A 98 -43.23 55.52 -26.52
N MET A 99 -44.41 54.93 -26.63
CA MET A 99 -44.96 53.86 -25.80
C MET A 99 -44.14 52.54 -25.91
N SER A 100 -42.85 52.61 -26.25
CA SER A 100 -41.90 51.49 -26.29
C SER A 100 -41.10 51.36 -25.00
N SER A 101 -41.03 52.40 -24.16
CA SER A 101 -40.31 52.38 -22.87
C SER A 101 -40.98 51.52 -21.80
N VAL A 102 -42.30 51.30 -21.87
CA VAL A 102 -43.04 50.57 -20.84
C VAL A 102 -42.90 49.05 -21.00
N ASN A 103 -42.71 48.57 -22.23
CA ASN A 103 -42.53 47.13 -22.51
C ASN A 103 -41.10 46.66 -22.22
N VAL A 104 -40.08 47.44 -22.61
CA VAL A 104 -38.66 47.14 -22.32
C VAL A 104 -38.38 47.17 -20.82
N SER A 105 -38.98 48.11 -20.08
CA SER A 105 -38.86 48.16 -18.62
C SER A 105 -39.50 46.96 -17.92
N LYS A 106 -40.56 46.38 -18.48
CA LYS A 106 -41.28 45.25 -17.90
C LYS A 106 -40.56 43.93 -18.19
N ASP A 107 -40.00 43.78 -19.38
CA ASP A 107 -39.19 42.61 -19.75
C ASP A 107 -37.88 42.56 -18.94
N ASN A 108 -37.20 43.71 -18.78
CA ASN A 108 -36.02 43.81 -17.92
C ASN A 108 -36.35 43.53 -16.44
N MET A 109 -37.51 43.98 -15.95
CA MET A 109 -37.97 43.69 -14.59
C MET A 109 -38.23 42.18 -14.39
N ASN A 110 -38.84 41.52 -15.39
CA ASN A 110 -39.09 40.08 -15.35
C ASN A 110 -37.77 39.29 -15.39
N GLU A 111 -36.78 39.74 -16.16
CA GLU A 111 -35.45 39.13 -16.23
C GLU A 111 -34.69 39.28 -14.91
N ILE A 112 -34.72 40.46 -14.28
CA ILE A 112 -34.14 40.70 -12.95
C ILE A 112 -34.79 39.80 -11.89
N VAL A 113 -36.11 39.67 -11.90
CA VAL A 113 -36.84 38.77 -10.99
C VAL A 113 -36.45 37.31 -11.22
N THR A 114 -36.32 36.90 -12.49
CA THR A 114 -35.91 35.53 -12.86
C THR A 114 -34.47 35.24 -12.42
N LEU A 115 -33.54 36.18 -12.65
CA LEU A 115 -32.14 36.06 -12.24
C LEU A 115 -32.01 36.03 -10.72
N LYS A 116 -32.77 36.87 -10.00
CA LYS A 116 -32.80 36.87 -8.54
C LYS A 116 -33.25 35.52 -7.98
N SER A 117 -34.33 34.95 -8.53
CA SER A 117 -34.81 33.62 -8.15
C SER A 117 -33.74 32.54 -8.39
N LYS A 118 -33.01 32.62 -9.50
CA LYS A 118 -31.91 31.68 -9.81
C LYS A 118 -30.72 31.84 -8.87
N CYS A 119 -30.38 33.07 -8.47
CA CYS A 119 -29.34 33.33 -7.47
C CYS A 119 -29.72 32.75 -6.10
N GLU A 120 -30.96 32.92 -5.66
CA GLU A 120 -31.47 32.35 -4.41
C GLU A 120 -31.43 30.81 -4.45
N GLU A 121 -31.81 30.20 -5.58
CA GLU A 121 -31.74 28.75 -5.77
C GLU A 121 -30.29 28.23 -5.74
N LEU A 122 -29.37 28.89 -6.47
CA LEU A 122 -27.95 28.54 -6.46
C LEU A 122 -27.33 28.70 -5.06
N HIS A 123 -27.69 29.75 -4.33
CA HIS A 123 -27.23 29.97 -2.97
C HIS A 123 -27.65 28.82 -2.05
N THR A 124 -28.92 28.41 -2.13
CA THR A 124 -29.44 27.25 -1.38
C THR A 124 -28.71 25.96 -1.76
N GLN A 125 -28.39 25.78 -3.05
CA GLN A 125 -27.62 24.61 -3.50
C GLN A 125 -26.18 24.63 -2.97
N ILE A 126 -25.51 25.79 -2.95
CA ILE A 126 -24.15 25.93 -2.42
C ILE A 126 -24.13 25.64 -0.92
N GLU A 127 -25.08 26.16 -0.14
CA GLU A 127 -25.18 25.86 1.28
C GLU A 127 -25.39 24.37 1.54
N ARG A 128 -26.31 23.75 0.79
CA ARG A 128 -26.56 22.31 0.89
C ARG A 128 -25.30 21.49 0.57
N LEU A 129 -24.63 21.78 -0.55
CA LEU A 129 -23.43 21.07 -0.97
C LEU A 129 -22.26 21.31 0.01
N THR A 130 -22.16 22.49 0.58
CA THR A 130 -21.14 22.81 1.60
C THR A 130 -21.38 21.98 2.86
N LYS A 131 -22.65 21.83 3.27
CA LYS A 131 -23.01 21.00 4.41
C LYS A 131 -22.76 19.50 4.16
N GLU A 132 -23.20 18.99 3.01
CA GLU A 132 -22.94 17.58 2.61
C GLU A 132 -21.45 17.28 2.53
N LYS A 133 -20.65 18.25 2.02
CA LYS A 133 -19.19 18.16 2.00
C LYS A 133 -18.63 18.07 3.42
N GLU A 134 -19.07 18.92 4.34
CA GLU A 134 -18.59 18.91 5.72
C GLU A 134 -18.93 17.59 6.41
N GLU A 135 -20.17 17.11 6.29
CA GLU A 135 -20.62 15.82 6.82
C GLU A 135 -19.76 14.66 6.26
N ALA A 136 -19.43 14.70 4.97
CA ALA A 136 -18.56 13.70 4.35
C ALA A 136 -17.11 13.77 4.89
N PHE A 137 -16.57 14.96 5.12
CA PHE A 137 -15.23 15.12 5.71
C PHE A 137 -15.18 14.61 7.15
N GLU A 138 -16.19 14.90 7.96
CA GLU A 138 -16.31 14.38 9.32
C GLU A 138 -16.37 12.85 9.33
N GLU A 139 -17.15 12.24 8.43
CA GLU A 139 -17.23 10.78 8.30
C GLU A 139 -15.90 10.16 7.85
N ILE A 140 -15.18 10.80 6.93
CA ILE A 140 -13.85 10.35 6.49
C ILE A 140 -12.87 10.36 7.67
N GLU A 141 -12.82 11.42 8.47
CA GLU A 141 -11.94 11.48 9.64
C GLU A 141 -12.32 10.42 10.68
N ARG A 142 -13.62 10.24 10.95
CA ARG A 142 -14.11 9.19 11.85
C ARG A 142 -13.70 7.79 11.38
N LEU A 143 -13.84 7.50 10.08
CA LEU A 143 -13.47 6.21 9.50
C LEU A 143 -11.94 6.01 9.52
N LYS A 144 -11.14 7.07 9.28
CA LYS A 144 -9.68 7.02 9.40
C LYS A 144 -9.25 6.62 10.81
N ASP A 145 -9.84 7.23 11.83
CA ASP A 145 -9.54 6.92 13.23
C ASP A 145 -9.92 5.47 13.58
N GLN A 146 -11.08 5.00 13.10
CA GLN A 146 -11.50 3.61 13.28
C GLN A 146 -10.54 2.62 12.63
N ILE A 147 -10.12 2.88 11.40
CA ILE A 147 -9.16 2.04 10.67
C ILE A 147 -7.81 2.01 11.39
N LEU A 148 -7.32 3.17 11.87
CA LEU A 148 -6.05 3.25 12.59
C LEU A 148 -6.10 2.46 13.91
N SER A 149 -7.20 2.58 14.65
CA SER A 149 -7.43 1.85 15.90
C SER A 149 -7.50 0.33 15.65
N GLN A 150 -8.29 -0.10 14.66
CA GLN A 150 -8.41 -1.51 14.29
C GLN A 150 -7.06 -2.09 13.82
N SER A 151 -6.32 -1.33 13.01
CA SER A 151 -4.98 -1.71 12.55
C SER A 151 -4.03 -1.93 13.73
N THR A 152 -4.04 -1.02 14.70
CA THR A 152 -3.21 -1.12 15.91
C THR A 152 -3.58 -2.34 16.75
N TYR A 153 -4.89 -2.57 16.95
CA TYR A 153 -5.39 -3.73 17.67
C TYR A 153 -5.00 -5.05 16.99
N CYS A 154 -5.24 -5.19 15.68
CA CYS A 154 -4.90 -6.37 14.90
C CYS A 154 -3.39 -6.65 14.90
N THR A 155 -2.56 -5.61 14.84
CA THR A 155 -1.10 -5.76 14.93
C THR A 155 -0.69 -6.33 16.28
N SER A 156 -1.23 -5.77 17.37
CA SER A 156 -0.93 -6.24 18.73
C SER A 156 -1.43 -7.67 18.95
N LEU A 157 -2.65 -7.97 18.53
CA LEU A 157 -3.24 -9.30 18.64
C LEU A 157 -2.43 -10.33 17.84
N GLY A 158 -2.10 -10.01 16.59
CA GLY A 158 -1.29 -10.84 15.72
C GLY A 158 0.10 -11.10 16.30
N ALA A 159 0.78 -10.08 16.85
CA ALA A 159 2.08 -10.24 17.49
C ALA A 159 2.02 -11.19 18.70
N VAL A 160 1.03 -11.02 19.59
CA VAL A 160 0.85 -11.88 20.77
C VAL A 160 0.52 -13.32 20.36
N LEU A 161 -0.49 -13.52 19.52
CA LEU A 161 -0.90 -14.86 19.08
C LEU A 161 0.19 -15.53 18.25
N GLY A 162 0.87 -14.80 17.37
CA GLY A 162 2.00 -15.30 16.60
C GLY A 162 3.14 -15.78 17.48
N ASN A 163 3.47 -15.06 18.56
CA ASN A 163 4.49 -15.49 19.51
C ASN A 163 4.08 -16.76 20.27
N LEU A 164 2.84 -16.80 20.80
CA LEU A 164 2.32 -17.98 21.50
C LEU A 164 2.30 -19.21 20.59
N THR A 165 1.80 -19.06 19.35
CA THR A 165 1.77 -20.12 18.35
C THR A 165 3.16 -20.59 17.96
N TRP A 166 4.14 -19.67 17.84
CA TRP A 166 5.53 -20.05 17.61
C TRP A 166 6.12 -20.86 18.77
N ARG A 167 5.81 -20.48 20.02
CA ARG A 167 6.24 -21.26 21.19
C ARG A 167 5.58 -22.63 21.22
N ALA A 168 4.30 -22.72 20.91
CA ALA A 168 3.55 -23.97 20.84
C ALA A 168 4.06 -24.89 19.72
N SER A 169 4.43 -24.35 18.56
CA SER A 169 4.92 -25.16 17.43
C SER A 169 6.29 -25.79 17.66
N ARG A 170 7.00 -25.44 18.75
CA ARG A 170 8.25 -26.13 19.14
C ARG A 170 8.02 -27.57 19.59
N PHE A 171 6.78 -27.92 19.93
CA PHE A 171 6.40 -29.28 20.31
C PHE A 171 5.94 -30.04 19.05
N PRO A 172 6.67 -31.08 18.60
CA PRO A 172 6.33 -31.80 17.37
C PRO A 172 4.89 -32.32 17.37
N GLN A 173 4.38 -32.78 18.52
CA GLN A 173 3.01 -33.30 18.65
C GLN A 173 1.94 -32.26 18.28
N ILE A 174 2.22 -30.97 18.52
CA ILE A 174 1.32 -29.87 18.15
C ILE A 174 1.33 -29.69 16.63
N VAL A 175 2.53 -29.70 16.02
CA VAL A 175 2.69 -29.62 14.56
C VAL A 175 2.02 -30.83 13.88
N ASP A 176 2.19 -32.03 14.40
CA ASP A 176 1.57 -33.25 13.87
C ASP A 176 0.05 -33.18 13.92
N THR A 177 -0.50 -32.64 15.01
CA THR A 177 -1.94 -32.40 15.17
C THR A 177 -2.44 -31.38 14.14
N TRP A 178 -1.68 -30.30 13.90
CA TRP A 178 -2.02 -29.29 12.90
C TRP A 178 -2.02 -29.86 11.48
N LEU A 179 -0.99 -30.62 11.13
CA LEU A 179 -0.83 -31.22 9.82
C LEU A 179 -1.80 -32.38 9.57
N SER A 180 -2.33 -33.01 10.62
CA SER A 180 -3.29 -34.12 10.46
C SER A 180 -4.74 -33.63 10.46
N ASN A 181 -5.07 -32.64 11.32
CA ASN A 181 -6.46 -32.24 11.56
C ASN A 181 -6.82 -30.85 11.02
N PHE A 182 -5.83 -30.02 10.70
CA PHE A 182 -6.02 -28.60 10.39
C PHE A 182 -5.27 -28.14 9.12
N GLN A 183 -5.07 -29.03 8.15
CA GLN A 183 -4.31 -28.73 6.92
C GLN A 183 -4.81 -27.49 6.18
N SER A 184 -6.13 -27.31 6.05
CA SER A 184 -6.71 -26.11 5.40
C SER A 184 -6.32 -24.83 6.13
N LYS A 185 -6.29 -24.85 7.47
CA LYS A 185 -5.87 -23.72 8.30
C LYS A 185 -4.37 -23.47 8.23
N ILE A 186 -3.55 -24.51 8.07
CA ILE A 186 -2.13 -24.33 7.79
C ILE A 186 -1.90 -23.75 6.39
N GLY A 187 -2.70 -24.12 5.39
CA GLY A 187 -2.69 -23.47 4.08
C GLY A 187 -3.03 -21.97 4.15
N GLU A 188 -4.13 -21.61 4.82
CA GLU A 188 -4.51 -20.21 5.08
C GLU A 188 -3.39 -19.45 5.82
N PHE A 189 -2.81 -20.07 6.85
CA PHE A 189 -1.67 -19.51 7.57
C PHE A 189 -0.47 -19.26 6.65
N LEU A 190 -0.10 -20.21 5.79
CA LEU A 190 1.02 -20.04 4.85
C LEU A 190 0.75 -18.90 3.86
N SER A 191 -0.49 -18.72 3.41
CA SER A 191 -0.88 -17.56 2.58
C SER A 191 -0.66 -16.25 3.33
N ILE A 192 -1.05 -16.19 4.62
CA ILE A 192 -0.78 -15.04 5.48
C ILE A 192 0.71 -14.80 5.63
N VAL A 193 1.51 -15.83 5.92
CA VAL A 193 2.97 -15.69 6.05
C VAL A 193 3.57 -15.17 4.74
N ASN A 194 3.14 -15.70 3.60
CA ASN A 194 3.61 -15.31 2.28
C ASN A 194 3.37 -13.82 1.96
N GLY A 195 2.15 -13.35 2.19
CA GLY A 195 1.79 -11.94 2.00
C GLY A 195 2.51 -11.02 2.99
N THR A 196 2.52 -11.41 4.27
CA THR A 196 3.13 -10.65 5.37
C THR A 196 4.64 -10.49 5.15
N PHE A 197 5.35 -11.58 4.87
CA PHE A 197 6.79 -11.56 4.66
C PHE A 197 7.17 -10.73 3.42
N GLY A 198 6.46 -10.90 2.31
CA GLY A 198 6.70 -10.13 1.09
C GLY A 198 6.53 -8.63 1.33
N ALA A 199 5.40 -8.24 1.90
CA ALA A 199 5.12 -6.84 2.16
C ALA A 199 6.10 -6.24 3.19
N PHE A 200 6.61 -7.04 4.15
CA PHE A 200 7.61 -6.57 5.12
C PHE A 200 8.93 -6.24 4.42
N VAL A 201 9.42 -7.13 3.56
CA VAL A 201 10.62 -6.89 2.75
C VAL A 201 10.43 -5.66 1.84
N ASP A 202 9.27 -5.54 1.20
CA ASP A 202 8.94 -4.40 0.34
C ASP A 202 8.85 -3.06 1.09
N THR A 203 8.48 -3.08 2.37
CA THR A 203 8.37 -1.86 3.19
C THR A 203 9.74 -1.39 3.65
N TYR A 204 10.63 -2.32 4.00
CA TYR A 204 11.91 -2.04 4.65
C TYR A 204 13.13 -2.24 3.74
N LYS A 205 12.93 -2.25 2.42
CA LYS A 205 13.90 -2.51 1.33
C LYS A 205 15.37 -2.16 1.64
N SER A 206 15.61 -0.97 2.21
CA SER A 206 16.96 -0.48 2.50
C SER A 206 17.49 -0.84 3.89
N ALA A 207 16.62 -0.93 4.90
CA ALA A 207 17.01 -1.18 6.27
C ALA A 207 15.84 -1.74 7.09
N PHE A 208 16.05 -2.89 7.71
CA PHE A 208 15.09 -3.45 8.65
C PHE A 208 15.00 -2.63 9.94
N PRO A 209 13.81 -2.59 10.56
CA PRO A 209 13.65 -1.96 11.86
C PRO A 209 14.46 -2.73 12.93
N PRO A 210 14.71 -2.12 14.09
CA PRO A 210 15.38 -2.80 15.20
C PRO A 210 14.70 -4.12 15.54
N THR A 211 15.47 -5.11 16.02
CA THR A 211 14.91 -6.42 16.36
C THR A 211 13.86 -6.35 17.47
N SER A 212 13.83 -5.31 18.29
CA SER A 212 12.78 -5.08 19.30
C SER A 212 11.45 -4.61 18.72
N ASN A 213 11.40 -4.25 17.43
CA ASN A 213 10.18 -3.79 16.77
C ASN A 213 9.13 -4.92 16.69
N VAL A 214 7.87 -4.56 16.95
CA VAL A 214 6.75 -5.51 17.01
C VAL A 214 6.49 -6.19 15.67
N GLU A 215 6.58 -5.47 14.55
CA GLU A 215 6.41 -6.02 13.20
C GLU A 215 7.55 -7.01 12.89
N TYR A 216 8.79 -6.67 13.22
CA TYR A 216 9.93 -7.57 13.06
C TYR A 216 9.75 -8.86 13.89
N GLN A 217 9.38 -8.73 15.16
CA GLN A 217 9.12 -9.88 16.04
C GLN A 217 7.96 -10.73 15.54
N PHE A 218 6.93 -10.10 14.98
CA PHE A 218 5.81 -10.82 14.38
C PHE A 218 6.25 -11.63 13.16
N VAL A 219 6.97 -11.02 12.21
CA VAL A 219 7.51 -11.72 11.02
C VAL A 219 8.46 -12.85 11.42
N MET A 220 9.34 -12.61 12.39
CA MET A 220 10.20 -13.66 12.97
C MET A 220 9.38 -14.81 13.56
N GLY A 221 8.27 -14.50 14.24
CA GLY A 221 7.34 -15.50 14.75
C GLY A 221 6.71 -16.35 13.65
N LEU A 222 6.24 -15.72 12.59
CA LEU A 222 5.66 -16.42 11.44
C LEU A 222 6.66 -17.35 10.75
N LEU A 223 7.87 -16.84 10.43
CA LEU A 223 8.95 -17.66 9.86
C LEU A 223 9.36 -18.78 10.83
N GLY A 224 9.37 -18.49 12.12
CA GLY A 224 9.69 -19.45 13.17
C GLY A 224 8.69 -20.60 13.25
N ILE A 225 7.39 -20.32 13.09
CA ILE A 225 6.35 -21.36 12.99
C ILE A 225 6.60 -22.23 11.76
N VAL A 226 6.83 -21.63 10.59
CA VAL A 226 7.08 -22.40 9.36
C VAL A 226 8.36 -23.23 9.47
N THR A 227 9.38 -22.71 10.13
CA THR A 227 10.62 -23.45 10.43
C THR A 227 10.31 -24.71 11.25
N ASN A 228 9.49 -24.60 12.29
CA ASN A 228 9.09 -25.74 13.10
C ASN A 228 8.19 -26.73 12.32
N ILE A 229 7.27 -26.24 11.49
CA ILE A 229 6.45 -27.10 10.61
C ILE A 229 7.36 -27.90 9.67
N SER A 230 8.30 -27.24 9.00
CA SER A 230 9.23 -27.91 8.08
C SER A 230 10.15 -28.93 8.76
N ALA A 231 10.29 -28.92 10.08
CA ALA A 231 11.11 -29.89 10.78
C ALA A 231 10.52 -31.33 10.73
N SER A 232 9.20 -31.48 10.58
CA SER A 232 8.56 -32.80 10.43
C SER A 232 8.50 -33.25 8.96
N PRO A 233 8.59 -34.57 8.68
CA PRO A 233 8.45 -35.10 7.32
C PRO A 233 7.16 -34.67 6.62
N GLU A 234 6.03 -34.73 7.32
CA GLU A 234 4.71 -34.36 6.83
C GLU A 234 4.65 -32.86 6.53
N GLY A 235 5.30 -32.03 7.34
CA GLY A 235 5.35 -30.59 7.12
C GLY A 235 6.17 -30.21 5.90
N ARG A 236 7.29 -30.91 5.64
CA ARG A 236 8.06 -30.73 4.40
C ARG A 236 7.27 -31.09 3.17
N GLU A 237 6.56 -32.21 3.21
CA GLU A 237 5.72 -32.64 2.09
C GLU A 237 4.56 -31.66 1.87
N PHE A 238 3.91 -31.23 2.95
CA PHE A 238 2.83 -30.27 2.91
C PHE A 238 3.27 -28.93 2.31
N LEU A 239 4.45 -28.42 2.67
CA LEU A 239 4.98 -27.16 2.14
C LEU A 239 5.16 -27.16 0.61
N ILE A 240 5.30 -28.32 -0.02
CA ILE A 240 5.58 -28.41 -1.47
C ILE A 240 4.37 -28.92 -2.26
N THR A 241 3.42 -29.55 -1.58
CA THR A 241 2.16 -30.03 -2.18
C THR A 241 1.02 -29.02 -2.05
N ASN A 242 1.07 -28.13 -1.05
CA ASN A 242 0.14 -27.03 -0.89
C ASN A 242 0.59 -25.79 -1.69
N SER A 243 -0.30 -25.18 -2.49
CA SER A 243 0.03 -24.02 -3.34
C SER A 243 0.61 -22.84 -2.55
N SER A 244 0.02 -22.48 -1.41
CA SER A 244 0.51 -21.38 -0.57
C SER A 244 1.87 -21.70 0.05
N GLY A 245 2.13 -22.96 0.40
CA GLY A 245 3.45 -23.42 0.84
C GLY A 245 4.50 -23.28 -0.26
N THR A 246 4.18 -23.76 -1.46
CA THR A 246 5.08 -23.76 -2.61
C THR A 246 5.44 -22.34 -3.02
N GLU A 247 4.44 -21.46 -3.13
CA GLU A 247 4.65 -20.03 -3.38
C GLU A 247 5.53 -19.37 -2.32
N PHE A 248 5.31 -19.73 -1.04
CA PHE A 248 6.10 -19.19 0.05
C PHE A 248 7.57 -19.64 -0.02
N VAL A 249 7.84 -20.93 -0.24
CA VAL A 249 9.21 -21.44 -0.42
C VAL A 249 9.89 -20.74 -1.61
N GLN A 250 9.18 -20.56 -2.73
CA GLN A 250 9.71 -19.80 -3.86
C GLN A 250 10.04 -18.36 -3.50
N LYS A 251 9.18 -17.71 -2.70
CA LYS A 251 9.40 -16.35 -2.22
C LYS A 251 10.62 -16.27 -1.32
N LEU A 252 10.88 -17.27 -0.48
CA LEU A 252 12.10 -17.33 0.33
C LEU A 252 13.36 -17.36 -0.55
N ILE A 253 13.37 -18.19 -1.60
CA ILE A 253 14.50 -18.29 -2.54
C ILE A 253 14.74 -16.94 -3.21
N LYS A 254 13.68 -16.31 -3.74
CA LYS A 254 13.76 -15.05 -4.49
C LYS A 254 14.17 -13.85 -3.61
N LEU A 255 13.59 -13.71 -2.42
CA LEU A 255 13.80 -12.52 -1.59
C LEU A 255 15.06 -12.59 -0.73
N MET A 256 15.62 -13.77 -0.44
CA MET A 256 16.78 -13.88 0.44
C MET A 256 18.00 -13.06 -0.02
N PRO A 257 18.35 -13.04 -1.33
CA PRO A 257 19.42 -12.18 -1.84
C PRO A 257 19.11 -10.69 -1.75
N GLU A 258 17.82 -10.33 -1.79
CA GLU A 258 17.36 -8.93 -1.80
C GLU A 258 17.29 -8.32 -0.38
N LEU A 259 17.48 -9.12 0.67
CA LEU A 259 17.42 -8.61 2.03
C LEU A 259 18.58 -7.63 2.32
N PRO A 260 18.31 -6.49 2.98
CA PRO A 260 19.33 -5.46 3.25
C PRO A 260 20.47 -6.00 4.11
N LEU A 261 21.67 -5.43 3.99
CA LEU A 261 22.82 -5.76 4.85
C LEU A 261 22.69 -5.04 6.20
N ALA A 262 21.81 -5.53 7.07
CA ALA A 262 21.51 -4.95 8.38
C ALA A 262 21.53 -6.01 9.50
N PRO A 263 21.74 -5.64 10.79
CA PRO A 263 21.78 -6.58 11.91
C PRO A 263 20.53 -7.48 12.04
N GLY A 264 19.35 -6.98 11.66
CA GLY A 264 18.11 -7.75 11.63
C GLY A 264 18.04 -8.82 10.53
N THR A 265 18.87 -8.72 9.49
CA THR A 265 18.81 -9.63 8.34
C THR A 265 19.32 -11.02 8.66
N VAL A 266 20.34 -11.13 9.51
CA VAL A 266 20.98 -12.41 9.85
C VAL A 266 19.96 -13.38 10.45
N SER A 267 19.10 -12.92 11.35
CA SER A 267 18.10 -13.78 12.00
C SER A 267 17.01 -14.25 11.03
N LEU A 268 16.63 -13.43 10.04
CA LEU A 268 15.68 -13.80 9.00
C LEU A 268 16.32 -14.82 8.04
N LYS A 269 17.50 -14.51 7.49
CA LYS A 269 18.28 -15.44 6.65
C LYS A 269 18.47 -16.80 7.34
N ARG A 270 18.73 -16.80 8.65
CA ARG A 270 18.82 -18.02 9.47
C ARG A 270 17.58 -18.91 9.35
N LEU A 271 16.41 -18.35 9.62
CA LEU A 271 15.15 -19.11 9.57
C LEU A 271 14.85 -19.58 8.15
N MET A 272 15.11 -18.73 7.15
CA MET A 272 14.91 -19.09 5.76
C MET A 272 15.83 -20.26 5.35
N LEU A 273 17.13 -20.21 5.67
CA LEU A 273 18.05 -21.31 5.41
C LEU A 273 17.68 -22.58 6.17
N MET A 274 17.16 -22.47 7.39
CA MET A 274 16.63 -23.63 8.13
C MET A 274 15.42 -24.25 7.42
N ILE A 275 14.49 -23.44 6.93
CA ILE A 275 13.33 -23.92 6.14
C ILE A 275 13.81 -24.60 4.86
N LEU A 276 14.73 -23.98 4.11
CA LEU A 276 15.27 -24.55 2.87
C LEU A 276 16.03 -25.85 3.13
N TYR A 277 16.84 -25.91 4.19
CA TYR A 277 17.52 -27.14 4.61
C TYR A 277 16.52 -28.23 4.94
N ASN A 278 15.51 -27.92 5.75
CA ASN A 278 14.47 -28.87 6.09
C ASN A 278 13.78 -29.38 4.83
N VAL A 279 13.25 -28.49 3.98
CA VAL A 279 12.63 -28.86 2.68
C VAL A 279 13.59 -29.65 1.77
N SER A 280 14.90 -29.45 1.85
CA SER A 280 15.84 -30.27 1.05
C SER A 280 15.97 -31.73 1.52
N MET A 281 15.47 -32.06 2.72
CA MET A 281 15.51 -33.42 3.27
C MET A 281 14.45 -34.38 2.69
N ASN A 282 13.39 -33.89 2.03
CA ASN A 282 12.44 -34.74 1.30
C ASN A 282 12.69 -34.68 -0.22
N LYS A 283 12.44 -35.79 -0.93
CA LYS A 283 12.75 -35.92 -2.36
C LYS A 283 12.01 -34.89 -3.24
N THR A 284 10.72 -34.69 -2.97
CA THR A 284 9.85 -33.71 -3.64
C THR A 284 10.32 -32.28 -3.36
N GLY A 285 10.64 -31.97 -2.11
CA GLY A 285 11.21 -30.66 -1.73
C GLY A 285 12.57 -30.39 -2.36
N LEU A 286 13.50 -31.35 -2.30
CA LEU A 286 14.78 -31.26 -2.99
C LEU A 286 14.62 -30.97 -4.49
N GLN A 287 13.75 -31.73 -5.17
CA GLN A 287 13.47 -31.49 -6.59
C GLN A 287 12.92 -30.08 -6.82
N TYR A 288 11.97 -29.64 -6.00
CA TYR A 288 11.38 -28.31 -6.11
C TYR A 288 12.41 -27.19 -5.92
N LEU A 289 13.31 -27.32 -4.95
CA LEU A 289 14.38 -26.34 -4.69
C LEU A 289 15.33 -26.20 -5.88
N LEU A 290 15.74 -27.34 -6.48
CA LEU A 290 16.59 -27.37 -7.67
C LEU A 290 15.89 -26.78 -8.90
N GLU A 291 14.59 -27.05 -9.08
CA GLU A 291 13.80 -26.44 -10.15
C GLU A 291 13.61 -24.93 -9.94
N SER A 292 13.56 -24.49 -8.68
CA SER A 292 13.38 -23.10 -8.27
C SER A 292 14.68 -22.31 -8.19
N ARG A 293 15.80 -22.84 -8.69
CA ARG A 293 17.10 -22.14 -8.77
C ARG A 293 17.69 -21.78 -7.40
N VAL A 294 17.56 -22.67 -6.40
CA VAL A 294 18.12 -22.43 -5.05
C VAL A 294 19.64 -22.16 -5.06
N GLU A 295 20.36 -22.64 -6.08
CA GLU A 295 21.79 -22.38 -6.26
C GLU A 295 22.14 -20.90 -6.33
N ASP A 296 21.28 -20.06 -6.93
CA ASP A 296 21.52 -18.62 -7.07
C ASP A 296 21.50 -17.95 -5.68
N THR A 297 20.53 -18.34 -4.85
CA THR A 297 20.41 -17.87 -3.46
C THR A 297 21.57 -18.33 -2.58
N LEU A 298 22.00 -19.59 -2.73
CA LEU A 298 23.10 -20.15 -1.94
C LEU A 298 24.45 -19.52 -2.33
N SER A 299 24.66 -19.23 -3.61
CA SER A 299 25.83 -18.50 -4.09
C SER A 299 25.92 -17.11 -3.45
N HIS A 300 24.82 -16.35 -3.48
CA HIS A 300 24.75 -15.05 -2.81
C HIS A 300 25.03 -15.13 -1.30
N CYS A 301 24.54 -16.18 -0.62
CA CYS A 301 24.82 -16.39 0.81
C CYS A 301 26.30 -16.69 1.11
N LEU A 302 27.00 -17.36 0.19
CA LEU A 302 28.45 -17.61 0.31
C LEU A 302 29.28 -16.36 0.00
N ASP A 303 28.74 -15.44 -0.80
CA ASP A 303 29.42 -14.19 -1.15
C ASP A 303 29.37 -13.12 -0.07
N ASP A 304 28.47 -13.25 0.90
CA ASP A 304 28.34 -12.35 2.05
C ASP A 304 29.55 -12.51 2.99
N GLU A 305 30.60 -11.69 2.78
CA GLU A 305 31.85 -11.70 3.56
C GLU A 305 31.63 -11.41 5.05
N ALA A 306 30.52 -10.75 5.40
CA ALA A 306 30.11 -10.48 6.78
C ALA A 306 29.29 -11.63 7.39
N SER A 307 29.13 -12.75 6.69
CA SER A 307 28.36 -13.90 7.17
C SER A 307 28.97 -14.50 8.44
N SER A 308 28.12 -14.72 9.45
CA SER A 308 28.54 -15.44 10.66
C SER A 308 28.84 -16.91 10.35
N GLU A 309 29.70 -17.53 11.16
CA GLU A 309 30.00 -18.97 11.06
C GLU A 309 28.73 -19.85 11.09
N GLU A 310 27.68 -19.42 11.80
CA GLU A 310 26.38 -20.10 11.83
C GLU A 310 25.66 -20.02 10.47
N MET A 311 25.64 -18.83 9.83
CA MET A 311 25.06 -18.68 8.48
C MET A 311 25.83 -19.54 7.47
N GLN A 312 27.15 -19.53 7.55
CA GLN A 312 28.03 -20.34 6.71
C GLN A 312 27.72 -21.83 6.86
N LEU A 313 27.62 -22.32 8.10
CA LEU A 313 27.26 -23.72 8.35
C LEU A 313 25.88 -24.07 7.78
N LEU A 314 24.88 -23.20 7.96
CA LEU A 314 23.53 -23.44 7.43
C LEU A 314 23.52 -23.48 5.90
N CYS A 315 24.20 -22.54 5.25
CA CYS A 315 24.36 -22.53 3.80
C CYS A 315 25.05 -23.82 3.29
N LEU A 316 26.12 -24.24 3.96
CA LEU A 316 26.82 -25.50 3.66
C LEU A 316 25.93 -26.73 3.87
N ARG A 317 25.06 -26.74 4.87
CA ARG A 317 24.11 -27.85 5.09
C ARG A 317 23.06 -27.95 3.99
N VAL A 318 22.53 -26.82 3.51
CA VAL A 318 21.64 -26.83 2.34
C VAL A 318 22.40 -27.35 1.13
N LEU A 319 23.62 -26.83 0.86
CA LEU A 319 24.47 -27.30 -0.24
C LEU A 319 24.76 -28.79 -0.16
N GLN A 320 25.10 -29.28 1.03
CA GLN A 320 25.36 -30.69 1.29
C GLN A 320 24.13 -31.54 0.95
N SER A 321 22.94 -31.10 1.34
CA SER A 321 21.71 -31.81 1.02
C SER A 321 21.40 -31.80 -0.48
N VAL A 322 21.54 -30.65 -1.16
CA VAL A 322 21.16 -30.55 -2.58
C VAL A 322 22.18 -31.19 -3.52
N THR A 323 23.40 -31.44 -3.04
CA THR A 323 24.46 -32.14 -3.77
C THR A 323 24.55 -33.63 -3.43
N TYR A 324 23.90 -34.08 -2.35
CA TYR A 324 23.92 -35.48 -1.93
C TYR A 324 23.17 -36.35 -2.94
N ASP A 325 23.85 -37.39 -3.44
CA ASP A 325 23.31 -38.36 -4.42
C ASP A 325 22.67 -37.71 -5.66
N LEU A 326 23.16 -36.52 -6.04
CA LEU A 326 22.65 -35.81 -7.20
C LEU A 326 23.21 -36.43 -8.49
N ASP A 327 22.32 -36.97 -9.31
CA ASP A 327 22.61 -37.70 -10.54
C ASP A 327 22.21 -36.94 -11.82
N LYS A 328 21.21 -36.06 -11.73
CA LYS A 328 20.65 -35.32 -12.87
C LYS A 328 21.65 -34.29 -13.42
N PRO A 329 22.15 -34.43 -14.67
CA PRO A 329 23.19 -33.57 -15.24
C PRO A 329 22.83 -32.09 -15.28
N LYS A 330 21.55 -31.76 -15.52
CA LYS A 330 21.06 -30.37 -15.55
C LYS A 330 21.35 -29.64 -14.22
N TYR A 331 21.01 -30.25 -13.09
CA TYR A 331 21.17 -29.62 -11.78
C TYR A 331 22.64 -29.61 -11.34
N ILE A 332 23.38 -30.67 -11.65
CA ILE A 332 24.83 -30.73 -11.46
C ILE A 332 25.50 -29.55 -12.18
N HIS A 333 25.18 -29.35 -13.45
CA HIS A 333 25.75 -28.28 -14.25
C HIS A 333 25.46 -26.91 -13.65
N ASN A 334 24.20 -26.63 -13.29
CA ASN A 334 23.81 -25.38 -12.63
C ASN A 334 24.59 -25.13 -11.33
N LEU A 335 24.68 -26.14 -10.46
CA LEU A 335 25.40 -26.00 -9.19
C LEU A 335 26.88 -25.70 -9.41
N ILE A 336 27.53 -26.39 -10.35
CA ILE A 336 28.95 -26.18 -10.65
C ILE A 336 29.22 -24.80 -11.25
N THR A 337 28.31 -24.27 -12.06
CA THR A 337 28.49 -22.97 -12.72
C THR A 337 28.15 -21.79 -11.82
N THR A 338 27.20 -21.96 -10.89
CA THR A 338 26.73 -20.87 -10.02
C THR A 338 27.46 -20.80 -8.68
N ILE A 339 27.82 -21.95 -8.07
CA ILE A 339 28.39 -21.98 -6.72
C ILE A 339 29.91 -21.73 -6.76
N PRO A 340 30.45 -20.78 -5.97
CA PRO A 340 31.90 -20.51 -5.92
C PRO A 340 32.63 -21.60 -5.13
N ILE A 341 33.01 -22.69 -5.80
CA ILE A 341 33.66 -23.86 -5.19
C ILE A 341 34.95 -23.47 -4.46
N GLU A 342 35.70 -22.51 -5.00
CA GLU A 342 36.96 -22.02 -4.42
C GLU A 342 36.74 -21.42 -3.02
N LYS A 343 35.61 -20.72 -2.80
CA LYS A 343 35.26 -20.20 -1.47
C LYS A 343 34.96 -21.33 -0.49
N ILE A 344 34.25 -22.36 -0.93
CA ILE A 344 33.96 -23.55 -0.10
C ILE A 344 35.25 -24.31 0.23
N GLU A 345 36.20 -24.38 -0.70
CA GLU A 345 37.51 -25.01 -0.49
C GLU A 345 38.29 -24.34 0.65
N ILE A 346 38.24 -23.01 0.78
CA ILE A 346 38.82 -22.29 1.92
C ILE A 346 38.18 -22.75 3.24
N MET A 347 36.86 -22.94 3.25
CA MET A 347 36.10 -23.37 4.45
C MET A 347 36.44 -24.80 4.89
N THR A 348 37.03 -25.63 4.03
CA THR A 348 37.50 -26.98 4.42
C THR A 348 38.59 -26.93 5.50
N SER A 349 39.27 -25.80 5.64
CA SER A 349 40.31 -25.55 6.65
C SER A 349 39.80 -24.72 7.84
N ALA A 350 38.48 -24.50 7.96
CA ALA A 350 37.89 -23.78 9.07
C ALA A 350 38.23 -24.43 10.43
N LYS A 351 38.44 -23.62 11.47
CA LYS A 351 38.72 -24.10 12.84
C LYS A 351 37.59 -24.96 13.39
N ARG A 352 36.35 -24.61 13.03
CA ARG A 352 35.15 -25.35 13.39
C ARG A 352 35.02 -26.62 12.56
N SER A 353 35.02 -27.76 13.25
CA SER A 353 35.02 -29.07 12.62
C SER A 353 33.73 -29.36 11.87
N ASP A 354 32.58 -28.86 12.33
CA ASP A 354 31.29 -28.99 11.64
C ASP A 354 31.27 -28.27 10.29
N ILE A 355 31.79 -27.04 10.22
CA ILE A 355 31.96 -26.28 8.98
C ILE A 355 32.97 -26.98 8.05
N SER A 356 34.15 -27.33 8.56
CA SER A 356 35.19 -28.01 7.79
C SER A 356 34.68 -29.33 7.18
N ASN A 357 33.95 -30.11 7.97
CA ASN A 357 33.40 -31.39 7.52
C ASN A 357 32.30 -31.20 6.48
N ALA A 358 31.38 -30.26 6.67
CA ALA A 358 30.32 -29.97 5.70
C ALA A 358 30.93 -29.48 4.37
N ALA A 359 31.88 -28.55 4.43
CA ALA A 359 32.59 -28.04 3.25
C ALA A 359 33.32 -29.15 2.48
N LYS A 360 34.04 -30.05 3.18
CA LYS A 360 34.73 -31.20 2.56
C LYS A 360 33.75 -32.11 1.81
N GLN A 361 32.58 -32.36 2.38
CA GLN A 361 31.56 -33.19 1.73
C GLN A 361 31.01 -32.50 0.48
N VAL A 362 30.64 -31.22 0.58
CA VAL A 362 30.13 -30.43 -0.57
C VAL A 362 31.15 -30.40 -1.70
N VAL A 363 32.43 -30.09 -1.41
CA VAL A 363 33.50 -30.09 -2.42
C VAL A 363 33.66 -31.47 -3.04
N LYS A 364 33.66 -32.54 -2.23
CA LYS A 364 33.74 -33.91 -2.75
C LYS A 364 32.60 -34.20 -3.74
N TYR A 365 31.36 -33.83 -3.41
CA TYR A 365 30.22 -34.06 -4.28
C TYR A 365 30.31 -33.24 -5.57
N LEU A 366 30.52 -31.92 -5.47
CA LEU A 366 30.62 -31.04 -6.64
C LEU A 366 31.77 -31.44 -7.58
N ARG A 367 32.95 -31.79 -7.03
CA ARG A 367 34.10 -32.26 -7.83
C ARG A 367 33.88 -33.65 -8.43
N HIS A 368 33.14 -34.53 -7.77
CA HIS A 368 32.75 -35.81 -8.34
C HIS A 368 31.79 -35.61 -9.52
N SER A 369 30.77 -34.77 -9.34
CA SER A 369 29.79 -34.46 -10.39
C SER A 369 30.41 -33.73 -11.60
N GLN A 370 31.46 -32.93 -11.40
CA GLN A 370 32.29 -32.37 -12.50
C GLN A 370 32.92 -33.43 -13.40
N LYS A 371 33.28 -34.61 -12.85
CA LYS A 371 33.88 -35.71 -13.61
C LYS A 371 32.85 -36.49 -14.42
N ILE A 372 31.59 -36.46 -14.02
CA ILE A 372 30.48 -37.15 -14.70
C ILE A 372 29.96 -36.32 -15.89
N THR A 373 30.13 -35.00 -15.84
CA THR A 373 29.62 -34.06 -16.87
C THR A 373 30.66 -33.73 -17.95
N LYS A 374 31.92 -34.16 -17.77
CA LYS A 374 32.97 -34.15 -18.81
C LYS A 374 32.93 -35.46 -19.57
#